data_AF-A0A7W2LY56-F1
#
_entry.id   AF-A0A7W2LY56-F1
#
_cell.length_a   1.000
_cell.length_b   1.000
_cell.length_c   1.000
_cell.angle_alpha   90.00
_cell.angle_beta   90.00
_cell.angle_gamma   90.00
#
_symmetry.space_group_name_H-M   'P 1'
#
loop_
_entity.id
_entity.type
_entity.pdbx_description
1 polymer ?
#
loop_
_entity_poly.entity_id
_entity_poly.type
_entity_poly.pdbx_seq_one_letter_code
_entity_poly.pdbx_strand_id
1 'polypeptide(L)'
;MAHSPNPFQIAGDDRPDVTNCYCQAFEINSAHLPEEDWMDLQAIVETADTTLLHFECFTLPDSDAIGFKILSAPWTDHHLGQYWGYDLQTLHAMQAAEGFTEETIRVLTLAAQACLRYLVLDPNSNTLEGLPLFDC
;
A
#
# COMPACT_ATOMS: atom_id res chain seq x y z
N MET A 1 -21.04 12.07 1.42
CA MET A 1 -20.57 11.07 2.40
C MET A 1 -19.22 11.56 2.87
N ALA A 2 -19.00 11.73 4.18
CA ALA A 2 -17.68 12.15 4.66
C ALA A 2 -16.68 11.05 4.31
N HIS A 3 -15.56 11.39 3.66
CA HIS A 3 -14.46 10.45 3.51
C HIS A 3 -13.98 10.09 4.91
N SER A 4 -14.01 8.79 5.25
CA SER A 4 -13.30 8.30 6.43
C SER A 4 -11.83 8.72 6.32
N PRO A 5 -11.18 9.16 7.41
CA PRO A 5 -9.78 9.53 7.37
C PRO A 5 -8.91 8.34 6.94
N ASN A 6 -7.83 8.61 6.20
CA ASN A 6 -6.89 7.57 5.76
C ASN A 6 -6.22 6.94 7.01
N PRO A 7 -6.35 5.62 7.24
CA PRO A 7 -5.92 4.97 8.48
C PRO A 7 -4.40 4.95 8.69
N PHE A 8 -3.61 5.21 7.64
CA PHE A 8 -2.16 5.35 7.75
C PHE A 8 -1.71 6.75 8.21
N GLN A 9 -2.62 7.73 8.23
CA GLN A 9 -2.33 9.06 8.77
C GLN A 9 -2.48 9.06 10.29
N ILE A 10 -1.37 8.88 11.00
CA ILE A 10 -1.32 9.10 12.45
C ILE A 10 -1.48 10.61 12.70
N ALA A 11 -2.42 11.02 13.57
CA ALA A 11 -2.56 12.41 13.97
C ALA A 11 -1.21 12.97 14.41
N GLY A 12 -0.72 14.00 13.68
CA GLY A 12 0.61 14.54 13.87
C GLY A 12 0.83 15.00 15.31
N ASP A 13 1.90 14.51 15.94
CA ASP A 13 2.42 15.09 17.17
C ASP A 13 2.77 16.55 16.87
N ASP A 14 2.29 17.47 17.71
CA ASP A 14 2.32 18.94 17.56
C ASP A 14 3.75 19.47 17.73
N ARG A 15 4.68 19.09 16.83
CA ARG A 15 6.11 19.42 16.90
C ARG A 15 6.56 20.27 15.71
N PRO A 16 7.34 21.33 15.98
CA PRO A 16 7.64 22.35 14.98
C PRO A 16 8.67 21.85 13.97
N ASP A 17 8.37 22.12 12.69
CA ASP A 17 9.28 22.35 11.56
C ASP A 17 10.72 21.82 11.73
N VAL A 18 10.86 20.50 11.71
CA VAL A 18 12.09 19.86 11.24
C VAL A 18 11.70 19.14 9.96
N THR A 19 12.32 19.52 8.83
CA THR A 19 12.20 18.85 7.53
C THR A 19 12.12 17.34 7.71
N ASN A 20 10.90 16.81 7.62
CA ASN A 20 10.53 15.50 8.15
C ASN A 20 10.95 14.41 7.14
N CYS A 21 12.25 14.12 7.07
CA CYS A 21 12.81 13.00 6.29
C CYS A 21 12.52 11.64 6.95
N TYR A 22 11.32 11.44 7.52
CA TYR A 22 10.92 10.14 8.06
C TYR A 22 10.29 9.32 6.96
N CYS A 23 11.00 8.28 6.52
CA CYS A 23 10.38 7.18 5.79
C CYS A 23 9.47 6.44 6.78
N GLN A 24 8.18 6.75 6.77
CA GLN A 24 7.22 6.02 7.59
C GLN A 24 7.04 4.61 7.02
N ALA A 25 7.06 3.64 7.92
CA ALA A 25 6.82 2.24 7.62
C ALA A 25 5.67 1.74 8.50
N PHE A 26 4.81 0.91 7.92
CA PHE A 26 3.75 0.21 8.64
C PHE A 26 3.88 -1.28 8.43
N GLU A 27 3.53 -2.03 9.47
CA GLU A 27 3.27 -3.47 9.42
C GLU A 27 1.81 -3.67 9.86
N ILE A 28 1.02 -4.35 9.04
CA ILE A 28 -0.41 -4.58 9.28
C ILE A 28 -0.78 -6.03 8.94
N ASN A 29 -1.86 -6.52 9.58
CA ASN A 29 -2.28 -7.90 9.40
C ASN A 29 -2.75 -8.19 7.96
N SER A 30 -2.42 -9.36 7.41
CA SER A 30 -2.90 -9.79 6.08
C SER A 30 -4.43 -9.96 6.00
N ALA A 31 -5.13 -10.07 7.13
CA ALA A 31 -6.59 -10.09 7.23
C ALA A 31 -7.28 -8.81 6.70
N HIS A 32 -6.51 -7.79 6.32
CA HIS A 32 -6.99 -6.65 5.54
C HIS A 32 -7.16 -6.94 4.04
N LEU A 33 -6.89 -8.17 3.61
CA LEU A 33 -7.21 -8.71 2.29
C LEU A 33 -8.11 -9.94 2.45
N PRO A 34 -9.00 -10.21 1.47
CA PRO A 34 -9.65 -11.52 1.34
C PRO A 34 -8.61 -12.66 1.34
N GLU A 35 -8.98 -13.85 1.83
CA GLU A 35 -8.06 -14.99 1.86
C GLU A 35 -7.58 -15.37 0.45
N GLU A 36 -8.47 -15.33 -0.55
CA GLU A 36 -8.13 -15.58 -1.95
C GLU A 36 -7.13 -14.55 -2.49
N ASP A 37 -7.35 -13.27 -2.22
CA ASP A 37 -6.45 -12.18 -2.59
C ASP A 37 -5.08 -12.32 -1.94
N TRP A 38 -5.03 -12.76 -0.67
CA TRP A 38 -3.77 -13.02 0.03
C TRP A 38 -2.98 -14.17 -0.61
N MET A 39 -3.66 -15.27 -0.97
CA MET A 39 -3.03 -16.39 -1.67
C MET A 39 -2.53 -15.99 -3.06
N ASP A 40 -3.33 -15.24 -3.82
CA ASP A 40 -2.94 -14.73 -5.14
C ASP A 40 -1.74 -13.78 -5.01
N LEU A 41 -1.72 -12.95 -3.97
CA LEU A 41 -0.61 -12.05 -3.69
C LEU A 41 0.69 -12.79 -3.37
N GLN A 42 0.62 -13.88 -2.60
CA GLN A 42 1.78 -14.75 -2.33
C GLN A 42 2.33 -15.40 -3.61
N ALA A 43 1.47 -15.70 -4.58
CA ALA A 43 1.91 -16.26 -5.85
C ALA A 43 2.56 -15.21 -6.76
N ILE A 44 2.00 -14.00 -6.82
CA ILE A 44 2.41 -12.99 -7.80
C ILE A 44 3.69 -12.23 -7.41
N VAL A 45 3.93 -12.04 -6.10
CA VAL A 45 5.07 -11.27 -5.57
C VAL A 45 6.44 -11.78 -6.04
N GLU A 46 6.56 -13.08 -6.33
CA GLU A 46 7.81 -13.67 -6.80
C GLU A 46 8.12 -13.37 -8.28
N THR A 47 7.10 -13.03 -9.07
CA THR A 47 7.21 -12.95 -10.54
C THR A 47 6.79 -11.63 -11.15
N ALA A 48 6.09 -10.77 -10.41
CA ALA A 48 5.54 -9.51 -10.91
C ALA A 48 6.62 -8.57 -11.50
N ASP A 49 6.38 -8.03 -12.69
CA ASP A 49 7.15 -6.90 -13.22
C ASP A 49 6.62 -5.59 -12.64
N THR A 50 7.27 -5.11 -11.58
CA THR A 50 6.83 -3.89 -10.90
C THR A 50 7.40 -2.60 -11.48
N THR A 51 8.10 -2.65 -12.63
CA THR A 51 8.87 -1.52 -13.19
C THR A 51 8.05 -0.23 -13.34
N LEU A 52 6.76 -0.34 -13.67
CA LEU A 52 5.86 0.79 -13.90
C LEU A 52 4.75 0.92 -12.84
N LEU A 53 4.77 0.09 -11.80
CA LEU A 53 3.66 -0.01 -10.83
C LEU A 53 3.80 0.94 -9.65
N HIS A 54 4.86 1.74 -9.63
CA HIS A 54 5.21 2.67 -8.55
C HIS A 54 5.48 1.99 -7.20
N PHE A 55 5.76 0.69 -7.19
CA PHE A 55 6.29 -0.01 -6.02
C PHE A 55 7.28 -1.09 -6.42
N GLU A 56 8.06 -1.58 -5.46
CA GLU A 56 8.75 -2.87 -5.52
C GLU A 56 8.14 -3.78 -4.44
N CYS A 57 7.98 -5.07 -4.72
CA CYS A 57 7.53 -6.05 -3.74
C CYS A 57 8.68 -6.97 -3.30
N PHE A 58 8.60 -7.48 -2.08
CA PHE A 58 9.57 -8.42 -1.50
C PHE A 58 8.90 -9.34 -0.49
N THR A 59 9.48 -10.51 -0.25
CA THR A 59 8.96 -11.50 0.73
C THR A 59 9.82 -11.55 1.98
N LEU A 60 9.20 -11.78 3.12
CA LEU A 60 9.84 -12.11 4.40
C LEU A 60 9.47 -13.56 4.76
N PRO A 61 10.31 -14.54 4.41
CA PRO A 61 9.92 -15.96 4.41
C PRO A 61 9.65 -16.53 5.80
N ASP A 62 10.31 -16.03 6.85
CA ASP A 62 10.13 -16.59 8.20
C ASP A 62 8.80 -16.18 8.86
N SER A 63 8.15 -15.11 8.38
CA SER A 63 6.84 -14.64 8.88
C SER A 63 5.72 -14.82 7.86
N ASP A 64 6.01 -15.42 6.70
CA ASP A 64 5.10 -15.49 5.55
C ASP A 64 4.57 -14.11 5.11
N ALA A 65 5.33 -13.05 5.36
CA ALA A 65 4.90 -11.67 5.11
C ALA A 65 5.34 -11.14 3.75
N ILE A 66 4.57 -10.19 3.22
CA ILE A 66 4.83 -9.53 1.94
C ILE A 66 5.04 -8.04 2.19
N GLY A 67 6.17 -7.53 1.74
CA GLY A 67 6.54 -6.13 1.85
C GLY A 67 6.47 -5.40 0.52
N PHE A 68 6.16 -4.11 0.61
CA PHE A 68 6.12 -3.18 -0.51
C PHE A 68 6.96 -1.95 -0.20
N LYS A 69 7.80 -1.57 -1.14
CA LYS A 69 8.51 -0.29 -1.15
C LYS A 69 7.78 0.64 -2.10
N ILE A 70 7.05 1.60 -1.54
CA ILE A 70 6.21 2.53 -2.31
C ILE A 70 7.08 3.66 -2.88
N LEU A 71 6.90 3.94 -4.17
CA LEU A 71 7.61 4.95 -4.94
C LEU A 71 6.65 6.07 -5.37
N SER A 72 7.18 7.25 -5.66
CA SER A 72 6.41 8.37 -6.23
C SER A 72 5.15 8.76 -5.46
N ALA A 73 5.17 8.61 -4.14
CA ALA A 73 4.11 9.05 -3.26
C ALA A 73 4.09 10.60 -3.16
N PRO A 74 2.92 11.22 -2.94
CA PRO A 74 1.61 10.57 -2.76
C PRO A 74 0.93 10.20 -4.09
N TRP A 75 0.25 9.05 -4.12
CA TRP A 75 -0.55 8.65 -5.29
C TRP A 75 -1.90 9.39 -5.29
N THR A 76 -1.91 10.55 -5.94
CA THR A 76 -3.10 11.36 -6.21
C THR A 76 -3.12 11.72 -7.69
N ASP A 77 -4.30 11.97 -8.27
CA ASP A 77 -4.41 12.38 -9.68
C ASP A 77 -3.54 13.59 -10.00
N HIS A 78 -3.47 14.55 -9.08
CA HIS A 78 -2.65 15.74 -9.24
C HIS A 78 -1.15 15.41 -9.26
N HIS A 79 -0.66 14.61 -8.31
CA HIS A 79 0.76 14.29 -8.22
C HIS A 79 1.22 13.39 -9.38
N LEU A 80 0.44 12.35 -9.69
CA LEU A 80 0.72 11.45 -10.81
C LEU A 80 0.64 12.20 -12.14
N GLY A 81 -0.40 13.03 -12.33
CA GLY A 81 -0.55 13.83 -13.54
C GLY A 81 0.60 14.82 -13.76
N GLN A 82 1.06 15.46 -12.68
CA GLN A 82 2.15 16.44 -12.75
C GLN A 82 3.52 15.82 -13.08
N TYR A 83 3.84 14.64 -12.51
CA TYR A 83 5.19 14.07 -12.60
C TYR A 83 5.30 12.88 -13.56
N TRP A 84 4.20 12.18 -13.84
CA TRP A 84 4.17 10.93 -14.61
C TRP A 84 3.21 10.98 -15.81
N GLY A 85 2.34 11.99 -15.87
CA GLY A 85 1.50 12.27 -17.05
C GLY A 85 0.23 11.42 -17.14
N TYR A 86 -0.18 10.76 -16.06
CA TYR A 86 -1.41 9.97 -15.99
C TYR A 86 -2.06 10.06 -14.60
N ASP A 87 -3.30 9.60 -14.48
CA ASP A 87 -4.11 9.69 -13.25
C ASP A 87 -4.08 8.40 -12.39
N LEU A 88 -4.70 8.43 -11.22
CA LEU A 88 -4.72 7.28 -10.31
C LEU A 88 -5.44 6.07 -10.93
N GLN A 89 -6.48 6.32 -11.72
CA GLN A 89 -7.22 5.26 -12.41
C GLN A 89 -6.32 4.51 -13.41
N THR A 90 -5.47 5.23 -14.14
CA THR A 90 -4.49 4.62 -15.04
C THR A 90 -3.46 3.79 -14.28
N LEU A 91 -3.00 4.26 -13.10
CA LEU A 91 -2.11 3.50 -12.23
C LEU A 91 -2.76 2.18 -11.78
N HIS A 92 -4.01 2.24 -11.31
CA HIS A 92 -4.77 1.06 -10.89
C HIS A 92 -4.94 0.06 -12.03
N ALA A 93 -5.22 0.54 -13.25
CA ALA A 93 -5.34 -0.33 -14.41
C ALA A 93 -4.02 -1.06 -14.74
N MET A 94 -2.87 -0.39 -14.59
CA MET A 94 -1.56 -1.03 -14.80
C MET A 94 -1.27 -2.08 -13.72
N GLN A 95 -1.59 -1.78 -12.45
CA GLN A 95 -1.40 -2.73 -11.34
C GLN A 95 -2.32 -3.94 -11.48
N ALA A 96 -3.59 -3.73 -11.85
CA ALA A 96 -4.53 -4.81 -12.10
C ALA A 96 -4.14 -5.65 -13.31
N ALA A 97 -3.57 -5.04 -14.37
CA ALA A 97 -3.08 -5.76 -15.53
C ALA A 97 -1.88 -6.67 -15.22
N GLU A 98 -1.05 -6.31 -14.23
CA GLU A 98 0.01 -7.19 -13.73
C GLU A 98 -0.55 -8.34 -12.88
N GLY A 99 -1.76 -8.18 -12.31
CA GLY A 99 -2.48 -9.22 -11.57
C GLY A 99 -2.68 -8.92 -10.08
N PHE A 100 -2.38 -7.70 -9.62
CA PHE A 100 -2.70 -7.29 -8.26
C PHE A 100 -4.22 -7.11 -8.08
N THR A 101 -4.78 -7.65 -7.00
CA THR A 101 -6.21 -7.58 -6.72
C THR A 101 -6.68 -6.17 -6.35
N GLU A 102 -7.98 -5.90 -6.48
CA GLU A 102 -8.56 -4.59 -6.17
C GLU A 102 -8.28 -4.17 -4.72
N GLU A 103 -8.41 -5.08 -3.75
CA GLU A 103 -8.15 -4.77 -2.34
C GLU A 103 -6.66 -4.53 -2.08
N THR A 104 -5.76 -5.29 -2.72
CA THR A 104 -4.31 -5.02 -2.65
C THR A 104 -3.98 -3.62 -3.17
N ILE A 105 -4.51 -3.27 -4.34
CA ILE A 105 -4.34 -1.94 -4.95
C ILE A 105 -4.90 -0.84 -4.05
N ARG A 106 -6.07 -1.06 -3.43
CA ARG A 106 -6.70 -0.11 -2.53
C ARG A 106 -5.83 0.16 -1.30
N VAL A 107 -5.31 -0.89 -0.65
CA VAL A 107 -4.45 -0.76 0.54
C VAL A 107 -3.15 -0.03 0.18
N LEU A 108 -2.49 -0.38 -0.94
CA LEU A 108 -1.29 0.29 -1.41
C LEU A 108 -1.54 1.77 -1.74
N THR A 109 -2.70 2.08 -2.33
CA THR A 109 -3.10 3.45 -2.64
C THR A 109 -3.26 4.28 -1.37
N LEU A 110 -3.91 3.74 -0.34
CA LEU A 110 -4.04 4.40 0.96
C LEU A 110 -2.66 4.64 1.60
N ALA A 111 -1.78 3.64 1.58
CA ALA A 111 -0.42 3.77 2.10
C ALA A 111 0.38 4.85 1.34
N ALA A 112 0.29 4.86 0.00
CA ALA A 112 0.96 5.85 -0.83
C ALA A 112 0.41 7.26 -0.60
N GLN A 113 -0.90 7.44 -0.46
CA GLN A 113 -1.51 8.74 -0.14
C GLN A 113 -1.11 9.28 1.23
N ALA A 114 -0.77 8.40 2.17
CA ALA A 114 -0.16 8.76 3.45
C ALA A 114 1.36 8.96 3.39
N CYS A 115 1.96 8.92 2.20
CA CYS A 115 3.40 9.04 1.97
C CYS A 115 4.24 7.98 2.71
N LEU A 116 3.70 6.78 2.92
CA LEU A 116 4.48 5.67 3.44
C LEU A 116 5.57 5.27 2.45
N ARG A 117 6.72 4.88 2.98
CA ARG A 117 7.82 4.33 2.17
C ARG A 117 7.79 2.81 2.14
N TYR A 118 7.40 2.19 3.23
CA TYR A 118 7.28 0.73 3.34
C TYR A 118 5.94 0.33 3.95
N LEU A 119 5.32 -0.69 3.38
CA LEU A 119 4.17 -1.38 3.95
C LEU A 119 4.49 -2.87 3.99
N VAL A 120 4.30 -3.52 5.13
CA VAL A 120 4.38 -4.98 5.27
C VAL A 120 3.01 -5.51 5.63
N LEU A 121 2.54 -6.48 4.85
CA LEU A 121 1.39 -7.31 5.17
C LEU A 121 1.92 -8.58 5.83
N ASP A 122 1.68 -8.74 7.12
CA ASP A 122 2.18 -9.88 7.92
C ASP A 122 1.00 -10.59 8.62
N PRO A 123 0.73 -11.88 8.35
CA PRO A 123 -0.37 -12.61 8.98
C PRO A 123 -0.30 -12.68 10.51
N ASN A 124 0.87 -12.45 11.09
CA ASN A 124 1.15 -12.50 12.52
C ASN A 124 1.11 -11.12 13.22
N SER A 125 0.89 -10.05 12.46
CA SER A 125 0.91 -8.68 12.99
C SER A 125 -0.47 -8.20 13.47
N ASN A 126 -0.56 -6.95 13.91
CA ASN A 126 -1.81 -6.36 14.40
C ASN A 126 -2.66 -5.80 13.25
N THR A 127 -3.98 -5.87 13.41
CA THR A 127 -4.92 -5.18 12.52
C THR A 127 -4.84 -3.66 12.70
N LEU A 128 -4.95 -2.92 11.61
CA LEU A 128 -5.05 -1.47 11.58
C LEU A 128 -6.52 -1.02 11.62
N GLU A 129 -6.88 -0.26 12.64
CA GLU A 129 -8.23 0.31 12.75
C GLU A 129 -8.54 1.21 11.55
N GLY A 130 -9.75 1.07 10.99
CA GLY A 130 -10.20 1.85 9.84
C GLY A 130 -9.95 1.19 8.48
N LEU A 131 -9.20 0.08 8.43
CA LEU A 131 -9.21 -0.82 7.28
C LEU A 131 -10.26 -1.94 7.46
N PRO A 132 -10.96 -2.36 6.39
CA PRO A 132 -11.81 -3.54 6.41
C PRO A 132 -11.04 -4.77 6.89
N LEU A 133 -11.75 -5.66 7.58
CA LEU A 133 -11.29 -7.01 7.90
C LEU A 133 -12.12 -7.98 7.09
N PHE A 134 -11.46 -8.99 6.53
CA PHE A 134 -12.11 -10.07 5.82
C PHE A 134 -12.04 -11.32 6.68
N ASP A 135 -13.17 -12.00 6.83
CA ASP A 135 -13.24 -13.28 7.52
C ASP A 135 -12.51 -14.35 6.68
N CYS A 136 -11.92 -15.32 7.38
CA CYS A 136 -11.45 -16.58 6.82
C CYS A 136 -12.53 -17.67 6.91
#